data_AF-X1SY69-F1
#
_entry.id   AF-X1SY69-F1
#
_cell.length_a   1.000
_cell.length_b   1.000
_cell.length_c   1.000
_cell.angle_alpha   90.00
_cell.angle_beta   90.00
_cell.angle_gamma   90.00
#
_symmetry.space_group_name_H-M   'P 1'
#
loop_
_entity.id
_entity.type
_entity.pdbx_description
1 polymer ?
#
loop_
_entity_poly.entity_id
_entity_poly.type
_entity_poly.pdbx_seq_one_letter_code
_entity_poly.pdbx_strand_id
1 'polypeptide(L)'
;LVREYLPEREKEILEKPSPHEQMACFASHFEDRYLPLHPSFKDGMCEDDYYELLREVPIIVMGFGWEDYHELDSARLGVQLMSYLFESPLQEYDGGERVALVDGFAPEYQHEAQRVPTNGITLDAAFHILKGKKWLGLRNWAQYIYMSTGNWFLDTDQEMRYSGMQNDWDKESVEAMSKEWLQAITFYDKMMDFAGWLEDEKEGPARFKQAIDFILAHLEEEV
;
A
#
# COMPACT_ATOMS: atom_id res chain seq x y z
N LEU A 1 -2.90 -22.52 18.32
CA LEU A 1 -2.84 -21.04 18.28
C LEU A 1 -2.35 -20.44 19.60
N VAL A 2 -3.20 -20.24 20.62
CA VAL A 2 -2.80 -19.53 21.87
C VAL A 2 -1.54 -20.13 22.51
N ARG A 3 -1.52 -21.44 22.78
CA ARG A 3 -0.36 -22.14 23.36
C ARG A 3 0.91 -22.08 22.51
N GLU A 4 0.76 -21.89 21.22
CA GLU A 4 1.86 -21.95 20.27
C GLU A 4 2.51 -20.59 20.07
N TYR A 5 1.70 -19.54 19.92
CA TYR A 5 2.17 -18.19 19.60
C TYR A 5 2.24 -17.26 20.83
N LEU A 6 1.37 -17.49 21.83
CA LEU A 6 1.21 -16.63 23.01
C LEU A 6 0.99 -17.44 24.31
N PRO A 7 1.82 -18.47 24.62
CA PRO A 7 1.60 -19.34 25.77
C PRO A 7 1.54 -18.58 27.10
N GLU A 8 2.31 -17.51 27.24
CA GLU A 8 2.34 -16.66 28.44
C GLU A 8 1.05 -15.85 28.65
N ARG A 9 0.24 -15.71 27.59
CA ARG A 9 -1.07 -15.02 27.62
C ARG A 9 -2.25 -15.98 27.65
N GLU A 10 -2.01 -17.30 27.74
CA GLU A 10 -3.08 -18.32 27.62
C GLU A 10 -4.24 -18.05 28.58
N LYS A 11 -3.92 -17.81 29.85
CA LYS A 11 -4.93 -17.52 30.87
C LYS A 11 -5.71 -16.24 30.56
N GLU A 12 -4.99 -15.15 30.23
CA GLU A 12 -5.59 -13.84 29.94
C GLU A 12 -6.56 -13.89 28.75
N ILE A 13 -6.19 -14.63 27.71
CA ILE A 13 -6.99 -14.79 26.50
C ILE A 13 -8.19 -15.71 26.77
N LEU A 14 -7.97 -16.91 27.32
CA LEU A 14 -9.04 -17.90 27.48
C LEU A 14 -10.05 -17.57 28.60
N GLU A 15 -9.70 -16.68 29.53
CA GLU A 15 -10.62 -16.20 30.58
C GLU A 15 -11.55 -15.07 30.08
N LYS A 16 -11.43 -14.59 28.83
CA LYS A 16 -12.38 -13.60 28.31
C LYS A 16 -13.80 -14.17 28.22
N PRO A 17 -14.83 -13.36 28.51
CA PRO A 17 -16.20 -13.86 28.70
C PRO A 17 -16.87 -14.39 27.43
N SER A 18 -16.40 -13.99 26.24
CA SER A 18 -16.97 -14.41 24.96
C SER A 18 -15.88 -14.80 23.95
N PRO A 19 -16.18 -15.68 22.96
CA PRO A 19 -15.27 -15.99 21.86
C PRO A 19 -14.74 -14.75 21.14
N HIS A 20 -15.60 -13.77 20.91
CA HIS A 20 -15.21 -12.51 20.31
C HIS A 20 -14.11 -11.80 21.11
N GLU A 21 -14.27 -11.67 22.43
CA GLU A 21 -13.25 -11.04 23.27
C GLU A 21 -11.98 -11.89 23.39
N GLN A 22 -12.07 -13.23 23.30
CA GLN A 22 -10.90 -14.11 23.21
C GLN A 22 -10.12 -13.83 21.93
N MET A 23 -10.79 -13.75 20.79
CA MET A 23 -10.17 -13.46 19.49
C MET A 23 -9.55 -12.06 19.45
N ALA A 24 -10.26 -11.04 19.92
CA ALA A 24 -9.74 -9.67 20.00
C ALA A 24 -8.51 -9.58 20.89
N CYS A 25 -8.53 -10.27 22.04
CA CYS A 25 -7.39 -10.32 22.95
C CYS A 25 -6.20 -11.07 22.32
N PHE A 26 -6.44 -12.21 21.66
CA PHE A 26 -5.40 -12.93 20.92
C PHE A 26 -4.80 -12.07 19.81
N ALA A 27 -5.63 -11.45 18.95
CA ALA A 27 -5.19 -10.62 17.84
C ALA A 27 -4.33 -9.43 18.29
N SER A 28 -4.71 -8.77 19.39
CA SER A 28 -3.96 -7.65 19.96
C SER A 28 -2.56 -8.08 20.43
N HIS A 29 -2.46 -9.17 21.21
CA HIS A 29 -1.16 -9.68 21.68
C HIS A 29 -0.32 -10.31 20.56
N PHE A 30 -0.97 -10.85 19.52
CA PHE A 30 -0.30 -11.47 18.39
C PHE A 30 0.40 -10.42 17.52
N GLU A 31 -0.29 -9.29 17.26
CA GLU A 31 0.27 -8.15 16.53
C GLU A 31 1.52 -7.57 17.19
N ASP A 32 1.56 -7.51 18.52
CA ASP A 32 2.73 -7.03 19.27
C ASP A 32 4.01 -7.84 18.99
N ARG A 33 3.87 -9.10 18.54
CA ARG A 33 4.99 -10.03 18.32
C ARG A 33 5.24 -10.35 16.85
N TYR A 34 4.19 -10.42 16.05
CA TYR A 34 4.22 -10.98 14.71
C TYR A 34 3.75 -9.93 13.69
N LEU A 35 2.48 -9.99 13.30
CA LEU A 35 1.86 -9.12 12.32
C LEU A 35 0.39 -8.88 12.70
N PRO A 36 -0.21 -7.77 12.25
CA PRO A 36 -1.61 -7.50 12.51
C PRO A 36 -2.49 -8.53 11.80
N LEU A 37 -3.46 -9.03 12.56
CA LEU A 37 -4.60 -9.73 11.98
C LEU A 37 -5.65 -8.71 11.50
N HIS A 38 -6.59 -9.18 10.69
CA HIS A 38 -7.65 -8.38 10.10
C HIS A 38 -8.45 -7.63 11.19
N PRO A 39 -8.78 -6.33 11.03
CA PRO A 39 -9.32 -5.51 12.11
C PRO A 39 -10.67 -6.01 12.63
N SER A 40 -11.45 -6.71 11.79
CA SER A 40 -12.72 -7.33 12.21
C SER A 40 -12.58 -8.24 13.44
N PHE A 41 -11.40 -8.84 13.67
CA PHE A 41 -11.13 -9.68 14.84
C PHE A 41 -10.91 -8.85 16.11
N LYS A 42 -10.54 -7.57 16.00
CA LYS A 42 -10.38 -6.64 17.13
C LYS A 42 -11.64 -5.81 17.38
N ASP A 43 -12.37 -5.43 16.33
CA ASP A 43 -13.37 -4.37 16.38
C ASP A 43 -14.81 -4.81 16.67
N GLY A 44 -15.07 -6.07 17.05
CA GLY A 44 -16.46 -6.53 17.26
C GLY A 44 -17.16 -7.04 16.00
N MET A 45 -16.55 -6.87 14.83
CA MET A 45 -17.25 -6.98 13.55
C MET A 45 -17.14 -8.35 12.88
N CYS A 46 -16.34 -9.26 13.44
CA CYS A 46 -16.35 -10.66 13.02
C CYS A 46 -17.61 -11.33 13.60
N GLU A 47 -18.64 -11.47 12.75
CA GLU A 47 -19.90 -12.15 13.11
C GLU A 47 -19.72 -13.66 13.28
N ASP A 48 -18.65 -14.23 12.71
CA ASP A 48 -18.35 -15.65 12.75
C ASP A 48 -17.62 -16.08 14.03
N ASP A 49 -17.90 -17.31 14.46
CA ASP A 49 -17.19 -18.02 15.53
C ASP A 49 -15.69 -18.21 15.18
N TYR A 50 -14.94 -18.97 15.97
CA TYR A 50 -13.52 -19.29 15.71
C TYR A 50 -13.20 -19.83 14.30
N TYR A 51 -14.20 -20.18 13.48
CA TYR A 51 -14.04 -20.74 12.14
C TYR A 51 -13.14 -19.89 11.22
N GLU A 52 -13.41 -18.59 11.08
CA GLU A 52 -12.63 -17.72 10.19
C GLU A 52 -11.18 -17.57 10.70
N LEU A 53 -10.99 -17.53 12.02
CA LEU A 53 -9.65 -17.52 12.62
C LEU A 53 -8.89 -18.84 12.40
N LEU A 54 -9.59 -19.98 12.38
CA LEU A 54 -8.98 -21.30 12.27
C LEU A 54 -8.80 -21.78 10.83
N ARG A 55 -9.46 -21.15 9.85
CA ARG A 55 -9.36 -21.52 8.43
C ARG A 55 -8.02 -21.15 7.82
N GLU A 56 -7.53 -19.97 8.12
CA GLU A 56 -6.25 -19.41 7.64
C GLU A 56 -5.79 -18.31 8.59
N VAL A 57 -4.56 -17.82 8.41
CA VAL A 57 -4.11 -16.60 9.11
C VAL A 57 -4.85 -15.39 8.52
N PRO A 58 -5.74 -14.73 9.30
CA PRO A 58 -6.55 -13.65 8.78
C PRO A 58 -5.76 -12.35 8.78
N ILE A 59 -4.98 -12.11 7.73
CA ILE A 59 -4.10 -10.94 7.59
C ILE A 59 -4.76 -9.88 6.71
N ILE A 60 -4.25 -8.65 6.81
CA ILE A 60 -4.60 -7.53 5.93
C ILE A 60 -3.62 -7.55 4.76
N VAL A 61 -4.09 -7.29 3.55
CA VAL A 61 -3.24 -6.98 2.41
C VAL A 61 -3.26 -5.48 2.14
N MET A 62 -2.17 -4.97 1.59
CA MET A 62 -1.95 -3.55 1.33
C MET A 62 -1.88 -3.27 -0.17
N GLY A 63 -2.11 -4.25 -1.04
CA GLY A 63 -1.96 -4.08 -2.49
C GLY A 63 -2.91 -3.04 -3.08
N PHE A 64 -2.46 -2.42 -4.17
CA PHE A 64 -3.21 -1.41 -4.91
C PHE A 64 -4.10 -2.10 -5.94
N GLY A 65 -5.41 -2.14 -5.68
CA GLY A 65 -6.39 -2.84 -6.51
C GLY A 65 -7.09 -1.93 -7.52
N TRP A 66 -8.08 -2.52 -8.20
CA TRP A 66 -8.93 -1.81 -9.15
C TRP A 66 -9.73 -0.69 -8.47
N GLU A 67 -10.31 -0.95 -7.30
CA GLU A 67 -11.08 0.04 -6.53
C GLU A 67 -10.22 1.24 -6.12
N ASP A 68 -8.98 1.01 -5.68
CA ASP A 68 -8.05 2.09 -5.29
C ASP A 68 -7.76 3.05 -6.45
N TYR A 69 -7.70 2.53 -7.68
CA TYR A 69 -7.49 3.36 -8.88
C TYR A 69 -8.70 4.26 -9.17
N HIS A 70 -9.92 3.72 -9.06
CA HIS A 70 -11.16 4.49 -9.25
C HIS A 70 -11.40 5.54 -8.16
N GLU A 71 -10.86 5.32 -6.97
CA GLU A 71 -10.96 6.26 -5.84
C GLU A 71 -9.79 7.27 -5.77
N LEU A 72 -8.89 7.30 -6.76
CA LEU A 72 -7.74 8.20 -6.76
C LEU A 72 -8.15 9.68 -6.67
N ASP A 73 -9.28 10.08 -7.26
CA ASP A 73 -9.76 11.47 -7.21
C ASP A 73 -10.08 11.96 -5.77
N SER A 74 -10.38 11.01 -4.90
CA SER A 74 -10.74 11.19 -3.49
C SER A 74 -9.54 10.93 -2.56
N ALA A 75 -8.43 10.41 -3.09
CA ALA A 75 -7.20 10.21 -2.35
C ALA A 75 -6.56 11.55 -1.93
N ARG A 76 -5.59 11.49 -1.02
CA ARG A 76 -4.80 12.68 -0.63
C ARG A 76 -4.00 13.24 -1.82
N LEU A 77 -3.85 14.56 -1.90
CA LEU A 77 -3.25 15.25 -3.05
C LEU A 77 -1.89 14.69 -3.48
N GLY A 78 -1.01 14.33 -2.55
CA GLY A 78 0.31 13.79 -2.84
C GLY A 78 0.24 12.43 -3.54
N VAL A 79 -0.73 11.59 -3.19
CA VAL A 79 -1.00 10.32 -3.88
C VAL A 79 -1.51 10.59 -5.30
N GLN A 80 -2.42 11.55 -5.47
CA GLN A 80 -2.90 11.95 -6.79
C GLN A 80 -1.75 12.45 -7.68
N LEU A 81 -0.91 13.34 -7.14
CA LEU A 81 0.25 13.91 -7.83
C LEU A 81 1.27 12.84 -8.22
N MET A 82 1.58 11.89 -7.32
CA MET A 82 2.49 10.78 -7.65
C MET A 82 1.89 9.85 -8.71
N SER A 83 0.60 9.54 -8.63
CA SER A 83 -0.09 8.67 -9.59
C SER A 83 -0.12 9.27 -10.99
N TYR A 84 -0.37 10.58 -11.07
CA TYR A 84 -0.42 11.28 -12.36
C TYR A 84 0.93 11.22 -13.13
N LEU A 85 2.06 11.10 -12.44
CA LEU A 85 3.37 11.02 -13.09
C LEU A 85 3.56 9.73 -13.92
N PHE A 86 2.90 8.64 -13.54
CA PHE A 86 3.11 7.34 -14.14
C PHE A 86 2.05 7.00 -15.17
N GLU A 87 2.40 6.06 -16.03
CA GLU A 87 1.43 5.40 -16.88
C GLU A 87 0.40 4.65 -16.03
N SER A 88 -0.83 4.58 -16.55
CA SER A 88 -1.89 3.81 -15.90
C SER A 88 -1.53 2.33 -15.91
N PRO A 89 -1.57 1.63 -14.76
CA PRO A 89 -1.42 0.18 -14.74
C PRO A 89 -2.63 -0.54 -15.38
N LEU A 90 -3.75 0.15 -15.60
CA LEU A 90 -5.00 -0.38 -16.15
C LEU A 90 -5.21 0.03 -17.61
N GLN A 91 -4.18 -0.14 -18.45
CA GLN A 91 -4.07 0.35 -19.84
C GLN A 91 -5.28 0.09 -20.78
N GLU A 92 -6.16 -0.84 -20.44
CA GLU A 92 -7.30 -1.23 -21.29
C GLU A 92 -8.60 -0.45 -21.04
N TYR A 93 -8.73 0.31 -19.94
CA TYR A 93 -10.06 0.79 -19.50
C TYR A 93 -10.28 2.30 -19.45
N ASP A 94 -9.28 3.17 -19.19
CA ASP A 94 -9.57 4.61 -19.25
C ASP A 94 -8.35 5.54 -19.39
N GLY A 95 -8.22 6.19 -20.55
CA GLY A 95 -7.32 7.33 -20.70
C GLY A 95 -7.85 8.62 -20.07
N GLY A 96 -9.13 8.65 -19.65
CA GLY A 96 -9.81 9.80 -19.08
C GLY A 96 -9.46 10.08 -17.62
N GLU A 97 -9.06 9.08 -16.85
CA GLU A 97 -8.83 9.23 -15.41
C GLU A 97 -7.62 10.13 -15.10
N ARG A 98 -6.51 10.00 -15.85
CA ARG A 98 -5.37 10.93 -15.71
C ARG A 98 -5.74 12.38 -16.07
N VAL A 99 -6.66 12.57 -17.02
CA VAL A 99 -7.17 13.90 -17.38
C VAL A 99 -8.05 14.45 -16.25
N ALA A 100 -8.95 13.63 -15.71
CA ALA A 100 -9.81 14.01 -14.59
C ALA A 100 -9.01 14.40 -13.33
N LEU A 101 -7.92 13.69 -13.03
CA LEU A 101 -7.03 14.04 -11.92
C LEU A 101 -6.42 15.44 -12.09
N VAL A 102 -5.94 15.79 -13.29
CA VAL A 102 -5.37 17.12 -13.56
C VAL A 102 -6.41 18.22 -13.38
N ASP A 103 -7.62 18.00 -13.87
CA ASP A 103 -8.70 18.99 -13.73
C ASP A 103 -9.04 19.29 -12.27
N GLY A 104 -8.81 18.33 -11.36
CA GLY A 104 -8.97 18.49 -9.91
C GLY A 104 -7.82 19.23 -9.21
N PHE A 105 -6.64 19.35 -9.84
CA PHE A 105 -5.48 20.02 -9.24
C PHE A 105 -5.64 21.53 -9.15
N ALA A 106 -4.99 22.16 -8.18
CA ALA A 106 -4.85 23.61 -8.17
C ALA A 106 -4.02 24.09 -9.39
N PRO A 107 -4.26 25.31 -9.93
CA PRO A 107 -3.66 25.79 -11.18
C PRO A 107 -2.12 25.68 -11.23
N GLU A 108 -1.46 25.87 -10.09
CA GLU A 108 -0.01 25.76 -9.93
C GLU A 108 0.52 24.34 -10.19
N TYR A 109 -0.25 23.30 -9.85
CA TYR A 109 0.10 21.92 -10.17
C TYR A 109 -0.31 21.55 -11.59
N GLN A 110 -1.44 22.07 -12.09
CA GLN A 110 -1.92 21.83 -13.46
C GLN A 110 -0.88 22.25 -14.50
N HIS A 111 -0.26 23.42 -14.32
CA HIS A 111 0.76 23.92 -15.24
C HIS A 111 1.94 22.96 -15.37
N GLU A 112 2.41 22.42 -14.25
CA GLU A 112 3.53 21.48 -14.25
C GLU A 112 3.10 20.10 -14.76
N ALA A 113 1.90 19.64 -14.40
CA ALA A 113 1.32 18.37 -14.84
C ALA A 113 1.23 18.25 -16.37
N GLN A 114 1.00 19.34 -17.09
CA GLN A 114 0.97 19.36 -18.55
C GLN A 114 2.33 19.03 -19.21
N ARG A 115 3.42 19.06 -18.44
CA ARG A 115 4.76 18.71 -18.93
C ARG A 115 5.07 17.22 -18.84
N VAL A 116 4.27 16.47 -18.09
CA VAL A 116 4.39 15.01 -18.00
C VAL A 116 4.01 14.40 -19.36
N PRO A 117 4.71 13.36 -19.85
CA PRO A 117 4.33 12.68 -21.08
C PRO A 117 2.85 12.30 -21.10
N THR A 118 2.22 12.36 -22.28
CA THR A 118 0.78 12.13 -22.45
C THR A 118 0.32 10.81 -21.82
N ASN A 119 1.15 9.77 -21.88
CA ASN A 119 0.84 8.45 -21.31
C ASN A 119 1.46 8.24 -19.93
N GLY A 120 2.15 9.23 -19.36
CA GLY A 120 2.92 9.08 -18.13
C GLY A 120 4.25 8.37 -18.36
N ILE A 121 4.96 8.13 -17.26
CA ILE A 121 6.27 7.45 -17.23
C ILE A 121 6.04 5.96 -16.99
N THR A 122 6.70 5.10 -17.77
CA THR A 122 6.61 3.65 -17.59
C THR A 122 7.31 3.21 -16.29
N LEU A 123 6.90 2.07 -15.74
CA LEU A 123 7.57 1.47 -14.58
C LEU A 123 9.07 1.24 -14.83
N ASP A 124 9.42 0.78 -16.02
CA ASP A 124 10.83 0.57 -16.41
C ASP A 124 11.62 1.88 -16.35
N ALA A 125 11.11 2.96 -16.96
CA ALA A 125 11.78 4.26 -16.92
C ALA A 125 11.89 4.79 -15.48
N ALA A 126 10.83 4.63 -14.67
CA ALA A 126 10.85 4.99 -13.25
C ALA A 126 11.96 4.27 -12.48
N PHE A 127 12.17 2.97 -12.75
CA PHE A 127 13.24 2.18 -12.13
C PHE A 127 14.64 2.69 -12.50
N HIS A 128 14.82 3.10 -13.76
CA HIS A 128 16.10 3.59 -14.28
C HIS A 128 16.43 5.01 -13.82
N ILE A 129 15.43 5.88 -13.73
CA ILE A 129 15.59 7.32 -13.46
C ILE A 129 15.57 7.62 -11.95
N LEU A 130 14.62 7.06 -11.20
CA LEU A 130 14.35 7.44 -9.81
C LEU A 130 15.32 6.75 -8.82
N LYS A 131 16.62 7.01 -8.99
CA LYS A 131 17.69 6.46 -8.18
C LYS A 131 17.99 7.34 -6.96
N GLY A 132 18.44 6.68 -5.89
CA GLY A 132 18.88 7.34 -4.66
C GLY A 132 17.77 7.60 -3.64
N LYS A 133 18.18 7.99 -2.43
CA LYS A 133 17.28 8.08 -1.27
C LYS A 133 16.16 9.11 -1.41
N LYS A 134 16.40 10.20 -2.15
CA LYS A 134 15.43 11.28 -2.33
C LYS A 134 14.18 10.83 -3.08
N TRP A 135 14.37 10.02 -4.13
CA TRP A 135 13.30 9.60 -5.05
C TRP A 135 12.73 8.22 -4.70
N LEU A 136 13.19 7.63 -3.60
CA LEU A 136 12.81 6.29 -3.20
C LEU A 136 11.29 6.15 -3.01
N GLY A 137 10.63 7.12 -2.36
CA GLY A 137 9.19 7.08 -2.16
C GLY A 137 8.41 7.12 -3.48
N LEU A 138 8.83 7.96 -4.41
CA LEU A 138 8.21 8.05 -5.74
C LEU A 138 8.43 6.80 -6.59
N ARG A 139 9.63 6.19 -6.53
CA ARG A 139 9.91 4.91 -7.18
C ARG A 139 9.12 3.76 -6.54
N ASN A 140 8.98 3.79 -5.22
CA ASN A 140 8.18 2.81 -4.49
C ASN A 140 6.70 2.92 -4.92
N TRP A 141 6.17 4.14 -5.07
CA TRP A 141 4.83 4.37 -5.59
C TRP A 141 4.63 3.76 -6.98
N ALA A 142 5.59 3.98 -7.89
CA ALA A 142 5.56 3.37 -9.23
C ALA A 142 5.48 1.84 -9.16
N GLN A 143 6.30 1.19 -8.33
CA GLN A 143 6.23 -0.27 -8.18
C GLN A 143 4.92 -0.73 -7.55
N TYR A 144 4.38 0.06 -6.62
CA TYR A 144 3.18 -0.27 -5.85
C TYR A 144 1.91 -0.26 -6.69
N ILE A 145 1.67 0.78 -7.49
CA ILE A 145 0.47 0.85 -8.35
C ILE A 145 0.48 -0.21 -9.46
N TYR A 146 1.67 -0.74 -9.79
CA TYR A 146 1.85 -1.85 -10.73
C TYR A 146 1.94 -3.22 -10.03
N MET A 147 1.75 -3.29 -8.70
CA MET A 147 1.84 -4.52 -7.90
C MET A 147 3.13 -5.32 -8.17
N SER A 148 4.26 -4.60 -8.26
CA SER A 148 5.57 -5.13 -8.65
C SER A 148 6.67 -4.73 -7.64
N THR A 149 6.34 -4.76 -6.35
CA THR A 149 7.26 -4.39 -5.26
C THR A 149 8.17 -5.54 -4.82
N GLY A 150 7.81 -6.78 -5.17
CA GLY A 150 8.46 -8.00 -4.70
C GLY A 150 8.08 -8.36 -3.26
N ASN A 151 6.98 -7.82 -2.74
CA ASN A 151 6.48 -8.07 -1.40
C ASN A 151 5.00 -8.49 -1.49
N TRP A 152 4.67 -9.67 -0.96
CA TRP A 152 3.35 -10.27 -1.15
C TRP A 152 2.22 -9.38 -0.62
N PHE A 153 2.42 -8.68 0.50
CA PHE A 153 1.40 -7.79 1.08
C PHE A 153 1.10 -6.58 0.19
N LEU A 154 2.07 -6.10 -0.57
CA LEU A 154 1.93 -4.93 -1.45
C LEU A 154 1.57 -5.30 -2.89
N ASP A 155 1.81 -6.56 -3.27
CA ASP A 155 1.56 -7.08 -4.62
C ASP A 155 0.29 -7.96 -4.68
N THR A 156 -0.52 -7.96 -3.61
CA THR A 156 -1.79 -8.71 -3.53
C THR A 156 -2.88 -7.77 -3.04
N ASP A 157 -3.95 -7.62 -3.81
CA ASP A 157 -5.16 -6.91 -3.38
C ASP A 157 -6.17 -7.86 -2.70
N GLN A 158 -7.30 -7.32 -2.24
CA GLN A 158 -8.31 -8.12 -1.54
C GLN A 158 -8.96 -9.17 -2.45
N GLU A 159 -9.23 -8.86 -3.72
CA GLU A 159 -9.82 -9.83 -4.66
C GLU A 159 -8.87 -11.00 -4.92
N MET A 160 -7.59 -10.70 -5.15
CA MET A 160 -6.53 -11.69 -5.32
C MET A 160 -6.37 -12.55 -4.07
N ARG A 161 -6.40 -11.93 -2.87
CA ARG A 161 -6.38 -12.65 -1.59
C ARG A 161 -7.54 -13.64 -1.51
N TYR A 162 -8.78 -13.19 -1.75
CA TYR A 162 -9.97 -14.05 -1.66
C TYR A 162 -9.99 -15.17 -2.69
N SER A 163 -9.41 -14.94 -3.87
CA SER A 163 -9.29 -15.94 -4.94
C SER A 163 -8.07 -16.87 -4.78
N GLY A 164 -7.17 -16.56 -3.84
CA GLY A 164 -5.80 -17.07 -3.77
C GLY A 164 -5.48 -18.04 -2.62
N MET A 165 -4.18 -18.16 -2.34
CA MET A 165 -3.58 -19.13 -1.39
C MET A 165 -4.09 -18.95 0.04
N GLN A 166 -4.40 -20.07 0.68
CA GLN A 166 -4.63 -20.13 2.14
C GLN A 166 -3.29 -20.00 2.86
N ASN A 167 -3.23 -19.10 3.83
CA ASN A 167 -2.07 -18.97 4.72
C ASN A 167 -2.27 -19.88 5.93
N ASP A 168 -1.44 -20.92 6.03
CA ASP A 168 -1.54 -21.89 7.10
C ASP A 168 -1.03 -21.34 8.45
N TRP A 169 -1.64 -21.83 9.52
CA TRP A 169 -1.18 -21.59 10.89
C TRP A 169 -0.01 -22.49 11.25
N ASP A 170 1.15 -22.25 10.64
CA ASP A 170 2.41 -22.83 11.05
C ASP A 170 3.46 -21.75 11.34
N LYS A 171 4.42 -22.12 12.19
CA LYS A 171 5.41 -21.18 12.71
C LYS A 171 6.29 -20.59 11.60
N GLU A 172 6.65 -21.37 10.58
CA GLU A 172 7.50 -20.90 9.48
C GLU A 172 6.75 -19.86 8.64
N SER A 173 5.51 -20.15 8.27
CA SER A 173 4.64 -19.23 7.54
C SER A 173 4.40 -17.93 8.32
N VAL A 174 4.06 -18.02 9.62
CA VAL A 174 3.84 -16.84 10.46
C VAL A 174 5.11 -15.99 10.60
N GLU A 175 6.27 -16.60 10.79
CA GLU A 175 7.55 -15.87 10.88
C GLU A 175 7.93 -15.21 9.56
N ALA A 176 7.73 -15.89 8.43
CA ALA A 176 7.97 -15.35 7.10
C ALA A 176 7.05 -14.16 6.81
N MET A 177 5.74 -14.31 7.03
CA MET A 177 4.76 -13.24 6.87
C MET A 177 5.05 -12.04 7.78
N SER A 178 5.45 -12.28 9.04
CA SER A 178 5.81 -11.19 9.96
C SER A 178 6.99 -10.37 9.42
N LYS A 179 7.99 -11.04 8.84
CA LYS A 179 9.14 -10.36 8.24
C LYS A 179 8.74 -9.57 7.00
N GLU A 180 7.91 -10.14 6.13
CA GLU A 180 7.41 -9.45 4.93
C GLU A 180 6.51 -8.26 5.29
N TRP A 181 5.69 -8.38 6.32
CA TRP A 181 4.86 -7.28 6.84
C TRP A 181 5.73 -6.10 7.28
N LEU A 182 6.79 -6.34 8.05
CA LEU A 182 7.72 -5.28 8.47
C LEU A 182 8.41 -4.58 7.29
N GLN A 183 8.67 -5.31 6.21
CA GLN A 183 9.19 -4.74 4.97
C GLN A 183 8.12 -3.92 4.25
N ALA A 184 6.88 -4.41 4.19
CA ALA A 184 5.75 -3.74 3.57
C ALA A 184 5.47 -2.38 4.22
N ILE A 185 5.39 -2.32 5.56
CA ILE A 185 5.15 -1.06 6.27
C ILE A 185 6.29 -0.07 6.04
N THR A 186 7.55 -0.53 6.04
CA THR A 186 8.70 0.34 5.80
C THR A 186 8.68 0.90 4.38
N PHE A 187 8.30 0.06 3.42
CA PHE A 187 8.16 0.45 2.02
C PHE A 187 7.03 1.46 1.84
N TYR A 188 5.87 1.21 2.45
CA TYR A 188 4.68 2.06 2.42
C TYR A 188 4.91 3.42 3.09
N ASP A 189 5.54 3.44 4.26
CA ASP A 189 5.91 4.67 4.94
C ASP A 189 6.78 5.56 4.06
N LYS A 190 7.72 4.99 3.29
CA LYS A 190 8.55 5.78 2.36
C LYS A 190 7.75 6.37 1.20
N MET A 191 6.71 5.68 0.73
CA MET A 191 5.79 6.24 -0.28
C MET A 191 5.00 7.39 0.32
N MET A 192 4.43 7.21 1.51
CA MET A 192 3.60 8.21 2.17
C MET A 192 4.40 9.41 2.68
N ASP A 193 5.66 9.22 3.09
CA ASP A 193 6.61 10.30 3.39
C ASP A 193 6.78 11.21 2.16
N PHE A 194 6.88 10.63 0.96
CA PHE A 194 7.01 11.39 -0.28
C PHE A 194 5.70 12.06 -0.69
N ALA A 195 4.56 11.40 -0.50
CA ALA A 195 3.24 12.03 -0.68
C ALA A 195 3.11 13.27 0.21
N GLY A 196 3.42 13.14 1.51
CA GLY A 196 3.40 14.27 2.45
C GLY A 196 4.41 15.37 2.08
N TRP A 197 5.55 15.01 1.50
CA TRP A 197 6.50 15.99 0.98
C TRP A 197 5.91 16.82 -0.18
N LEU A 198 5.12 16.22 -1.08
CA LEU A 198 4.45 16.93 -2.18
C LEU A 198 3.25 17.79 -1.73
N GLU A 199 2.63 17.44 -0.61
CA GLU A 199 1.42 18.08 -0.08
C GLU A 199 1.70 19.32 0.79
N ASP A 200 2.96 19.68 0.98
CA ASP A 200 3.33 20.87 1.74
C ASP A 200 2.62 22.11 1.17
N GLU A 201 1.80 22.77 1.99
CA GLU A 201 0.94 23.88 1.54
C GLU A 201 1.71 25.02 0.86
N LYS A 202 3.00 25.20 1.18
CA LYS A 202 3.82 26.29 0.66
C LYS A 202 4.79 25.83 -0.41
N GLU A 203 5.44 24.70 -0.17
CA GLU A 203 6.53 24.21 -1.02
C GLU A 203 6.07 23.14 -2.01
N GLY A 204 4.86 22.60 -1.86
CA GLY A 204 4.33 21.50 -2.65
C GLY A 204 4.40 21.72 -4.16
N PRO A 205 3.95 22.86 -4.70
CA PRO A 205 4.06 23.14 -6.14
C PRO A 205 5.51 23.16 -6.63
N ALA A 206 6.42 23.78 -5.87
CA ALA A 206 7.85 23.83 -6.21
C ALA A 206 8.50 22.45 -6.13
N ARG A 207 8.08 21.60 -5.18
CA ARG A 207 8.54 20.22 -5.01
C ARG A 207 8.02 19.32 -6.12
N PHE A 208 6.78 19.49 -6.54
CA PHE A 208 6.20 18.78 -7.68
C PHE A 208 6.91 19.15 -8.98
N LYS A 209 7.12 20.46 -9.22
CA LYS A 209 7.97 20.95 -10.30
C LYS A 209 9.37 20.32 -10.25
N GLN A 210 9.99 20.25 -9.08
CA GLN A 210 11.31 19.66 -8.91
C GLN A 210 11.33 18.17 -9.29
N ALA A 211 10.28 17.41 -8.96
CA ALA A 211 10.16 16.01 -9.37
C ALA A 211 10.05 15.89 -10.89
N ILE A 212 9.21 16.71 -11.53
CA ILE A 212 9.04 16.72 -12.99
C ILE A 212 10.33 17.16 -13.70
N ASP A 213 10.99 18.23 -13.25
CA ASP A 213 12.26 18.69 -13.80
C ASP A 213 13.32 17.59 -13.73
N PHE A 214 13.40 16.87 -12.60
CA PHE A 214 14.32 15.75 -12.45
C PHE A 214 14.00 14.64 -13.44
N ILE A 215 12.74 14.22 -13.55
CA ILE A 215 12.31 13.15 -14.45
C ILE A 215 12.63 13.50 -15.90
N LEU A 216 12.18 14.67 -16.36
CA LEU A 216 12.32 15.08 -17.76
C LEU A 216 13.79 15.19 -18.18
N ALA A 217 14.65 15.74 -17.30
CA ALA A 217 16.07 15.83 -17.57
C ALA A 217 16.74 14.48 -17.82
N HIS A 218 16.24 13.39 -17.21
CA HIS A 218 16.81 12.05 -17.39
C HIS A 218 16.12 11.25 -18.50
N LEU A 219 14.86 11.56 -18.84
CA LEU A 219 14.20 10.99 -20.02
C LEU A 219 14.86 11.45 -21.32
N GLU A 220 15.33 12.71 -21.38
CA GLU A 220 16.02 13.26 -22.55
C GLU A 220 17.44 12.65 -22.75
N GLU A 221 18.06 12.10 -21.70
CA GLU A 221 19.38 11.45 -21.79
C GLU A 221 19.33 10.01 -22.33
N GLU A 222 18.15 9.39 -22.37
CA GLU A 222 17.94 8.01 -22.86
C GLU A 222 17.53 7.94 -24.35
N VAL A 223 17.36 9.09 -25.03
CA VAL A 223 17.03 9.22 -26.46
C VAL A 223 18.25 9.60 -27.30
#